data_AF-A0A7C1S5B5-F1
#
_entry.id   AF-A0A7C1S5B5-F1
#
_cell.length_a   1.000
_cell.length_b   1.000
_cell.length_c   1.000
_cell.angle_alpha   90.00
_cell.angle_beta   90.00
_cell.angle_gamma   90.00
#
_symmetry.space_group_name_H-M   'P 1'
#
loop_
_entity.id
_entity.type
_entity.pdbx_description
1 polymer ?
#
loop_
_entity_poly.entity_id
_entity_poly.type
_entity_poly.pdbx_seq_one_letter_code
_entity_poly.pdbx_strand_id
1 'polypeptide(L)'
;GYDHEVNSHLEVGFEILSGRADAGPGIRPVASILDLEFIPVRWERYDFLITKKRFFDPEVQLFLGMLHEKPFLEMAEKHRGYDVTLSGKMVFPNETKRE
;
A
#
# COMPACT_ATOMS: atom_id res chain seq x y z
N GLY A 1 13.24 -22.19 0.71
CA GLY A 1 13.18 -20.72 0.75
C GLY A 1 13.78 -20.14 -0.52
N TYR A 2 15.10 -20.17 -0.66
CA TYR A 2 15.80 -19.59 -1.81
C TYR A 2 15.56 -20.28 -3.16
N ASP A 3 15.04 -21.51 -3.17
CA ASP A 3 14.67 -22.24 -4.39
C ASP A 3 13.17 -22.15 -4.73
N HIS A 4 12.38 -21.48 -3.88
CA HIS A 4 10.93 -21.36 -4.05
C HIS A 4 10.52 -19.89 -4.07
N GLU A 5 10.30 -19.38 -5.27
CA GLU A 5 9.88 -18.00 -5.50
C GLU A 5 8.36 -17.92 -5.71
N VAL A 6 7.78 -16.87 -5.16
CA VAL A 6 6.36 -16.55 -5.31
C VAL A 6 6.21 -15.10 -5.76
N ASN A 7 5.10 -14.79 -6.42
CA ASN A 7 4.95 -13.53 -7.16
C ASN A 7 4.16 -12.45 -6.41
N SER A 8 3.71 -12.73 -5.19
CA SER A 8 2.97 -11.76 -4.39
C SER A 8 3.14 -11.96 -2.88
N HIS A 9 2.92 -10.89 -2.11
CA HIS A 9 2.88 -10.97 -0.65
C HIS A 9 1.82 -11.96 -0.15
N LEU A 10 0.70 -12.10 -0.88
CA LEU A 10 -0.36 -13.04 -0.52
C LEU A 10 0.09 -14.49 -0.67
N GLU A 11 0.80 -14.81 -1.75
CA GLU A 11 1.38 -16.14 -1.95
C GLU A 11 2.41 -16.48 -0.86
N VAL A 12 3.27 -15.52 -0.45
CA VAL A 12 4.16 -15.71 0.71
C VAL A 12 3.35 -16.10 1.95
N GLY A 13 2.25 -15.40 2.20
CA GLY A 13 1.35 -15.71 3.32
C GLY A 13 0.78 -17.12 3.26
N PHE A 14 0.41 -17.62 2.07
CA PHE A 14 -0.06 -19.00 1.90
C PHE A 14 1.04 -20.04 2.10
N GLU A 15 2.28 -19.78 1.71
CA GLU A 15 3.42 -20.65 2.00
C GLU A 15 3.63 -20.81 3.52
N ILE A 16 3.50 -19.72 4.27
CA ILE A 16 3.61 -19.75 5.73
C ILE A 16 2.41 -20.47 6.35
N LEU A 17 1.18 -20.10 5.97
CA LEU A 17 -0.05 -20.69 6.50
C LEU A 17 -0.12 -22.20 6.27
N SER A 18 0.44 -22.69 5.16
CA SER A 18 0.50 -24.12 4.82
C SER A 18 1.68 -24.88 5.45
N GLY A 19 2.54 -24.19 6.21
CA GLY A 19 3.71 -24.79 6.85
C GLY A 19 4.87 -25.11 5.90
N ARG A 20 4.86 -24.56 4.67
CA ARG A 20 5.96 -24.71 3.70
C ARG A 20 7.09 -23.72 3.91
N ALA A 21 6.83 -22.66 4.69
CA ALA A 21 7.83 -21.70 5.15
C ALA A 21 7.55 -21.27 6.60
N ASP A 22 8.60 -20.96 7.36
CA ASP A 22 8.46 -20.45 8.72
C ASP A 22 8.22 -18.93 8.76
N ALA A 23 8.79 -18.20 7.79
CA ALA A 23 8.67 -16.75 7.66
C ALA A 23 8.96 -16.30 6.22
N GLY A 24 8.53 -15.09 5.87
CA GLY A 24 8.81 -14.48 4.57
C GLY A 24 8.48 -12.98 4.54
N PRO A 25 9.05 -12.23 3.57
CA PRO A 25 8.77 -10.81 3.42
C PRO A 25 7.31 -10.58 3.01
N GLY A 26 6.65 -9.62 3.65
CA GLY A 26 5.21 -9.42 3.56
C GLY A 26 4.78 -8.02 3.95
N ILE A 27 3.57 -7.64 3.56
CA ILE A 27 2.91 -6.43 4.07
C ILE A 27 1.91 -6.79 5.17
N ARG A 28 1.80 -5.94 6.19
CA ARG A 28 0.92 -6.15 7.35
C ARG A 28 -0.55 -6.45 7.01
N PRO A 29 -1.17 -5.88 5.95
CA PRO A 29 -2.52 -6.23 5.56
C PRO A 29 -2.71 -7.72 5.24
N VAL A 30 -1.73 -8.35 4.57
CA VAL A 30 -1.79 -9.78 4.24
C VAL A 30 -1.73 -10.64 5.50
N ALA A 31 -0.78 -10.36 6.39
CA ALA A 31 -0.67 -11.07 7.67
C ALA A 31 -1.96 -10.93 8.49
N SER A 32 -2.59 -9.75 8.47
CA SER A 32 -3.86 -9.51 9.16
C SER A 32 -5.04 -10.29 8.58
N ILE A 33 -5.10 -10.46 7.25
CA ILE A 33 -6.17 -11.23 6.58
C ILE A 33 -6.01 -12.74 6.82
N LEU A 34 -4.77 -13.22 6.89
CA LEU A 34 -4.45 -14.64 7.09
C LEU A 34 -4.27 -15.03 8.58
N ASP A 35 -4.51 -14.09 9.50
CA ASP A 35 -4.30 -14.25 10.94
C ASP A 35 -2.88 -14.76 11.32
N LEU A 36 -1.87 -14.26 10.60
CA LEU A 36 -0.46 -14.56 10.83
C LEU A 36 0.17 -13.49 11.73
N GLU A 37 1.20 -13.90 12.49
CA GLU A 37 2.05 -12.96 13.22
C GLU A 37 2.82 -12.06 12.23
N PHE A 38 3.03 -10.80 12.63
CA PHE A 38 3.74 -9.81 11.80
C PHE A 38 4.79 -9.06 12.60
N ILE A 39 6.05 -9.16 12.14
CA ILE A 39 7.18 -8.43 12.71
C ILE A 39 7.46 -7.20 11.82
N PRO A 40 7.23 -5.96 12.30
CA PRO A 40 7.41 -4.77 11.48
C PRO A 40 8.90 -4.46 11.25
N VAL A 41 9.29 -4.30 9.98
CA VAL A 41 10.66 -3.89 9.60
C VAL A 41 10.75 -2.41 9.30
N ARG A 42 9.84 -1.90 8.44
CA ARG A 42 9.77 -0.48 8.05
C ARG A 42 8.40 -0.13 7.50
N TRP A 43 8.09 1.15 7.47
CA TRP A 43 6.99 1.68 6.66
C TRP A 43 7.41 1.82 5.20
N GLU A 44 6.48 1.53 4.30
CA GLU A 44 6.64 1.78 2.87
C GLU A 44 5.60 2.81 2.43
N ARG A 45 6.07 3.83 1.71
CA ARG A 45 5.22 4.90 1.22
C ARG A 45 4.88 4.66 -0.25
N TYR A 46 3.59 4.75 -0.56
CA TYR A 46 3.06 4.65 -1.91
C TYR A 46 2.52 6.02 -2.35
N ASP A 47 2.91 6.45 -3.55
CA ASP A 47 2.40 7.65 -4.19
C ASP A 47 1.52 7.25 -5.40
N PHE A 48 0.41 7.95 -5.61
CA PHE A 48 -0.45 7.74 -6.78
C PHE A 48 -0.05 8.71 -7.90
N LEU A 49 0.44 8.17 -9.02
CA LEU A 49 0.93 8.95 -10.15
C LEU A 49 -0.18 9.25 -11.15
N ILE A 50 -0.36 10.54 -11.45
CA ILE A 50 -1.33 11.03 -12.44
C ILE A 50 -0.59 11.78 -13.54
N THR A 51 -0.87 11.45 -14.80
CA THR A 51 -0.33 12.21 -15.92
C THR A 51 -0.98 13.61 -15.96
N LYS A 52 -0.20 14.65 -16.25
CA LYS A 52 -0.71 16.04 -16.35
C LYS A 52 -1.92 16.18 -17.27
N LYS A 53 -1.97 15.40 -18.37
CA LYS A 53 -3.05 15.44 -19.36
C LYS A 53 -4.41 15.00 -18.78
N ARG A 54 -4.40 14.03 -17.86
CA ARG A 54 -5.61 13.48 -17.23
C ARG A 54 -5.97 14.12 -15.91
N PHE A 55 -5.12 15.03 -15.42
CA PHE A 55 -5.28 15.58 -14.09
C PHE A 55 -6.64 16.28 -13.93
N PHE A 56 -7.10 17.01 -14.95
CA PHE A 56 -8.38 17.71 -14.93
C PHE A 56 -9.57 16.87 -15.42
N ASP A 57 -9.37 15.57 -15.69
CA ASP A 57 -10.48 14.69 -16.05
C ASP A 57 -11.46 14.60 -14.87
N PRO A 58 -12.78 14.74 -15.10
CA PRO A 58 -13.76 14.74 -14.01
C PRO A 58 -13.67 13.51 -13.10
N GLU A 59 -13.41 12.33 -13.66
CA GLU A 59 -13.28 11.09 -12.90
C GLU A 59 -12.06 11.10 -11.98
N VAL A 60 -10.95 11.70 -12.43
CA VAL A 60 -9.72 11.83 -11.64
C VAL A 60 -9.94 12.81 -10.49
N GLN A 61 -10.61 13.93 -10.75
CA GLN A 61 -10.93 14.92 -9.71
C GLN A 61 -11.89 14.35 -8.66
N LEU A 62 -12.89 13.57 -9.08
CA LEU A 62 -13.79 12.87 -8.15
C LEU A 62 -13.03 11.86 -7.28
N PHE A 63 -12.13 11.06 -7.88
CA PHE A 63 -11.31 10.12 -7.13
C PHE A 63 -10.40 10.82 -6.12
N LEU A 64 -9.71 11.89 -6.54
CA LEU A 64 -8.86 12.67 -5.66
C LEU A 64 -9.66 13.29 -4.51
N GLY A 65 -10.83 13.86 -4.78
CA GLY A 65 -11.72 14.41 -3.75
C GLY A 65 -12.11 13.35 -2.71
N MET A 66 -12.48 12.15 -3.17
CA MET A 66 -12.86 11.03 -2.31
C MET A 66 -11.77 10.63 -1.31
N LEU A 67 -10.48 10.76 -1.66
CA LEU A 67 -9.36 10.42 -0.75
C LEU A 67 -9.27 11.31 0.49
N HIS A 68 -9.96 12.46 0.49
CA HIS A 68 -10.05 13.38 1.64
C HIS A 68 -11.33 13.18 2.46
N GLU A 69 -12.29 12.41 1.95
CA GLU A 69 -13.60 12.27 2.57
C GLU A 69 -13.56 11.40 3.82
N LYS A 70 -14.25 11.84 4.86
CA LYS A 70 -14.30 11.14 6.15
C LYS A 70 -14.72 9.66 6.02
N PRO A 71 -15.76 9.30 5.23
CA PRO A 71 -16.12 7.90 5.02
C PRO A 71 -14.99 7.04 4.45
N PHE A 72 -14.15 7.59 3.57
CA PHE A 72 -13.00 6.88 3.02
C PHE A 72 -11.93 6.65 4.08
N LEU A 73 -11.58 7.69 4.83
CA LEU A 73 -10.57 7.61 5.89
C LEU A 73 -10.99 6.62 6.98
N GLU A 74 -12.25 6.69 7.45
CA GLU A 74 -12.80 5.75 8.44
C GLU A 74 -12.84 4.31 7.94
N MET A 75 -13.07 4.10 6.64
CA MET A 75 -12.98 2.77 6.03
C MET A 75 -11.53 2.29 6.02
N ALA A 76 -10.59 3.12 5.57
CA ALA A 76 -9.19 2.76 5.42
C ALA A 76 -8.50 2.47 6.76
N GLU A 77 -8.81 3.24 7.81
CA GLU A 77 -8.28 3.05 9.18
C GLU A 77 -8.65 1.69 9.80
N LYS A 78 -9.72 1.04 9.33
CA LYS A 78 -10.09 -0.33 9.78
C LYS A 78 -9.11 -1.39 9.28
N HIS A 79 -8.33 -1.10 8.25
CA HIS A 79 -7.37 -2.03 7.69
C HIS A 79 -6.01 -1.88 8.37
N ARG A 80 -5.66 -2.88 9.19
CA ARG A 80 -4.37 -2.94 9.89
C ARG A 80 -3.22 -2.93 8.88
N GLY A 81 -2.30 -1.98 9.05
CA GLY A 81 -1.10 -1.88 8.22
C GLY A 81 -1.10 -0.73 7.22
N TYR A 82 -2.13 0.10 7.20
CA TYR A 82 -2.14 1.35 6.47
C TYR A 82 -2.06 2.55 7.41
N ASP A 83 -1.29 3.56 7.01
CA ASP A 83 -1.32 4.91 7.58
C ASP A 83 -1.85 5.85 6.50
N VAL A 84 -3.00 6.48 6.78
CA VAL A 84 -3.70 7.36 5.83
C VAL A 84 -3.49 8.85 6.13
N THR A 85 -2.60 9.20 7.05
CA THR A 85 -2.34 10.59 7.46
C THR A 85 -1.97 11.50 6.27
N LEU A 86 -1.35 10.93 5.23
CA LEU A 86 -0.95 11.66 4.01
C LEU A 86 -1.88 11.39 2.81
N SER A 87 -3.00 10.69 3.00
CA SER A 87 -3.96 10.40 1.91
C SER A 87 -4.44 11.70 1.25
N GLY A 88 -4.55 11.68 -0.09
CA GLY A 88 -4.97 12.83 -0.88
C GLY A 88 -3.96 13.97 -0.96
N LYS A 89 -2.84 13.91 -0.22
CA LYS A 89 -1.82 14.96 -0.26
C LYS A 89 -1.14 14.98 -1.64
N MET A 90 -1.30 16.10 -2.34
CA MET A 90 -0.61 16.33 -3.60
C MET A 90 0.88 16.58 -3.37
N VAL A 91 1.71 15.81 -4.06
CA VAL A 91 3.17 16.00 -4.08
C VAL A 91 3.59 16.27 -5.51
N PHE A 92 4.34 17.36 -5.69
CA PHE A 92 4.99 17.66 -6.96
C PHE A 92 6.44 17.19 -6.89
N PRO A 93 6.99 16.61 -7.96
CA PRO A 93 8.43 16.44 -8.04
C PRO A 93 9.06 17.82 -7.87
N ASN A 94 9.88 18.00 -6.83
CA ASN A 94 10.72 19.19 -6.74
C ASN A 94 11.51 19.28 -8.04
N GLU A 95 11.56 20.47 -8.66
CA GLU A 95 12.56 20.73 -9.68
C GLU A 95 13.91 20.49 -9.01
N THR A 96 14.48 19.32 -9.25
CA THR A 96 15.87 19.07 -8.90
C THR A 96 16.63 20.09 -9.73
N LYS A 97 17.12 21.17 -9.11
CA LYS A 97 18.13 22.00 -9.74
C LYS A 97 19.23 21.03 -10.15
N ARG A 98 19.34 20.79 -11.45
CA ARG A 98 20.51 20.14 -12.02
C ARG A 98 21.67 21.09 -11.72
N GLU A 99 22.48 20.73 -10.75
CA GLU A 99 23.85 21.22 -10.64
C GLU A 99 24.67 20.69 -11.82
#